data_AF-A0A954JCL0-F1
#
_entry.id   AF-A0A954JCL0-F1
#
_cell.length_a   1.000
_cell.length_b   1.000
_cell.length_c   1.000
_cell.angle_alpha   90.00
_cell.angle_beta   90.00
_cell.angle_gamma   90.00
#
_symmetry.space_group_name_H-M   'P 1'
#
loop_
_entity.id
_entity.type
_entity.pdbx_description
1 polymer ?
#
loop_
_entity_poly.entity_id
_entity_poly.type
_entity_poly.pdbx_seq_one_letter_code
_entity_poly.pdbx_strand_id
1 'polypeptide(L)'
;MGKSKKVDPDYELMFDDQGAYVADFSDAFDMDEFENLGINPSSPTDAKPGSEDKVMMLAARYAAGMPLWHDHDCYDHAPVLTTDDEMSSELDSEDEPLEEDMI
;
A
#
# COMPACT_ATOMS: atom_id res chain seq x y z
N MET A 1 -19.23 17.38 -19.80
CA MET A 1 -19.38 18.03 -18.48
C MET A 1 -19.36 16.92 -17.41
N GLY A 2 -18.20 16.65 -16.81
CA GLY A 2 -18.09 15.64 -15.75
C GLY A 2 -18.77 16.15 -14.48
N LYS A 3 -19.59 15.33 -13.84
CA LYS A 3 -20.27 15.69 -12.59
C LYS A 3 -19.29 15.46 -11.43
N SER A 4 -18.75 16.53 -10.84
CA SER A 4 -18.01 16.40 -9.58
C SER A 4 -18.96 15.95 -8.48
N LYS A 5 -18.77 14.73 -7.97
CA LYS A 5 -19.42 14.29 -6.73
C LYS A 5 -18.77 15.04 -5.58
N LYS A 6 -19.57 15.85 -4.87
CA LYS A 6 -19.18 16.36 -3.56
C LYS A 6 -19.19 15.16 -2.62
N VAL A 7 -18.06 14.90 -1.98
CA VAL A 7 -17.96 13.94 -0.89
C VAL A 7 -18.04 14.79 0.36
N ASP A 8 -19.11 14.63 1.12
CA ASP A 8 -19.20 15.22 2.45
C ASP A 8 -18.38 14.31 3.37
N PRO A 9 -17.34 14.84 4.04
CA PRO A 9 -16.54 14.04 4.97
C PRO A 9 -17.42 13.61 6.15
N ASP A 10 -17.56 12.31 6.38
CA ASP A 10 -18.26 11.74 7.53
C ASP A 10 -17.39 11.72 8.81
N TYR A 11 -16.42 12.63 8.89
CA TYR A 11 -15.54 12.79 10.04
C TYR A 11 -15.70 14.20 10.60
N GLU A 12 -16.00 14.31 11.89
CA GLU A 12 -16.07 15.61 12.56
C GLU A 12 -14.68 16.24 12.58
N LEU A 13 -14.52 17.35 11.86
CA LEU A 13 -13.29 18.13 11.87
C LEU A 13 -13.15 18.77 13.25
N MET A 14 -12.32 18.19 14.12
CA MET A 14 -11.95 18.80 15.39
C MET A 14 -10.91 19.89 15.13
N PHE A 15 -11.12 21.07 15.71
CA PHE A 15 -10.16 22.16 15.69
C PHE A 15 -9.74 22.47 17.12
N ASP A 16 -8.46 22.76 17.34
CA ASP A 16 -8.00 23.22 18.64
C ASP A 16 -8.47 24.66 18.94
N ASP A 17 -8.18 25.15 20.15
CA ASP A 17 -8.52 26.52 20.58
C ASP A 17 -7.85 27.61 19.73
N GLN A 18 -6.86 27.26 18.90
CA GLN A 18 -6.19 28.16 17.95
C GLN A 18 -6.72 28.01 16.52
N GLY A 19 -7.70 27.13 16.29
CA GLY A 19 -8.31 26.87 15.00
C GLY A 19 -7.46 25.98 14.07
N ALA A 20 -6.46 25.27 14.59
CA ALA A 20 -5.72 24.27 13.83
C ALA A 20 -6.50 22.96 13.78
N TYR A 21 -6.49 22.30 12.62
CA TYR A 21 -7.11 20.99 12.46
C TYR A 21 -6.39 19.95 13.31
N VAL A 22 -7.11 19.32 14.23
CA VAL A 22 -6.64 18.20 15.04
C VAL A 22 -7.45 16.98 14.65
N ALA A 23 -6.76 15.96 14.15
CA ALA A 23 -7.41 14.68 13.90
C ALA A 23 -7.18 13.79 15.13
N ASP A 24 -8.22 13.57 15.92
CA ASP A 24 -8.18 12.64 17.04
C ASP A 24 -8.59 11.25 16.55
N PHE A 25 -7.59 10.41 16.30
CA PHE A 25 -7.77 8.99 15.96
C PHE A 25 -7.47 8.09 17.16
N SER A 26 -7.35 8.64 18.37
CA SER A 26 -7.01 7.84 19.56
C SER A 26 -8.05 6.78 19.88
N ASP A 27 -9.31 7.02 19.51
CA ASP A 27 -10.44 6.09 19.70
C ASP A 27 -10.74 5.25 18.44
N ALA A 28 -9.98 5.42 17.36
CA ALA A 28 -10.24 4.74 16.09
C ALA A 28 -9.75 3.29 16.06
N PHE A 29 -8.90 2.88 17.01
CA PHE A 29 -8.22 1.59 17.02
C PHE A 29 -8.16 0.99 18.41
N ASP A 30 -8.77 -0.18 18.60
CA ASP A 30 -8.75 -0.92 19.85
C ASP A 30 -7.62 -1.97 19.86
N MET A 31 -6.75 -1.90 20.87
CA MET A 31 -5.64 -2.85 21.03
C MET A 31 -6.13 -4.29 21.22
N ASP A 32 -7.27 -4.46 21.90
CA ASP A 32 -7.83 -5.79 22.18
C ASP A 32 -8.26 -6.50 20.87
N GLU A 33 -8.66 -5.74 19.85
CA GLU A 33 -9.02 -6.28 18.53
C GLU A 33 -7.79 -6.85 17.81
N PHE A 34 -6.65 -6.16 17.85
CA PHE A 34 -5.42 -6.62 17.20
C PHE A 34 -4.84 -7.86 17.86
N GLU A 35 -4.91 -7.95 19.19
CA GLU A 35 -4.48 -9.15 19.91
C GLU A 35 -5.32 -10.38 19.54
N ASN A 36 -6.64 -10.20 19.39
CA ASN A 36 -7.55 -11.25 18.93
C ASN A 36 -7.28 -11.69 17.48
N LEU A 37 -6.78 -10.79 16.64
CA LEU A 37 -6.31 -11.07 15.28
C LEU A 37 -4.90 -11.70 15.25
N GLY A 38 -4.22 -11.81 16.40
CA GLY A 38 -2.86 -12.34 16.51
C GLY A 38 -1.79 -11.38 15.99
N ILE A 39 -2.09 -10.09 15.89
CA ILE A 39 -1.18 -9.06 15.39
C ILE A 39 -0.30 -8.58 16.55
N ASN A 40 1.01 -8.80 16.44
CA ASN A 40 1.98 -8.25 17.37
C ASN A 40 2.66 -7.00 16.76
N PRO A 41 2.38 -5.79 17.26
CA PRO A 41 2.89 -4.56 16.67
C PRO A 41 4.41 -4.42 16.82
N SER A 42 5.03 -5.13 17.77
CA SER A 42 6.48 -5.09 18.00
C SER A 42 7.30 -6.00 17.07
N SER A 43 6.63 -6.91 16.35
CA SER A 43 7.28 -7.81 15.40
C SER A 43 7.30 -7.25 13.98
N PRO A 44 8.27 -7.66 13.14
CA PRO A 44 8.22 -7.39 11.71
C PRO A 44 7.00 -8.05 11.05
N THR A 45 6.55 -7.49 9.93
CA THR A 45 5.51 -8.10 9.09
C THR A 45 6.05 -8.50 7.72
N ASP A 46 5.76 -9.74 7.33
CA ASP A 46 6.03 -10.27 5.99
C ASP A 46 4.97 -9.83 4.96
N ALA A 47 3.89 -9.16 5.42
CA ALA A 47 2.81 -8.71 4.56
C ALA A 47 3.30 -7.70 3.52
N LYS A 48 2.92 -7.92 2.25
CA LYS A 48 3.33 -7.08 1.13
C LYS A 48 2.78 -5.64 1.28
N PRO A 49 3.51 -4.62 0.79
CA PRO A 49 2.98 -3.27 0.68
C PRO A 49 1.62 -3.25 -0.02
N GLY A 50 0.64 -2.58 0.58
CA GLY A 50 -0.73 -2.45 0.05
C GLY A 50 -1.70 -3.59 0.40
N SER A 51 -1.23 -4.67 1.05
CA SER A 51 -2.13 -5.70 1.60
C SER A 51 -2.88 -5.22 2.84
N GLU A 52 -4.05 -5.80 3.11
CA GLU A 52 -4.85 -5.51 4.30
C GLU A 52 -4.09 -5.86 5.59
N ASP A 53 -3.42 -7.01 5.62
CA ASP A 53 -2.60 -7.44 6.76
C ASP A 53 -1.51 -6.42 7.10
N LYS A 54 -0.91 -5.79 6.08
CA LYS A 54 0.06 -4.71 6.28
C LYS A 54 -0.60 -3.51 6.93
N VAL A 55 -1.79 -3.11 6.46
CA VAL A 55 -2.55 -1.99 7.04
C VAL A 55 -2.92 -2.26 8.50
N MET A 56 -3.40 -3.46 8.82
CA MET A 56 -3.76 -3.84 10.20
C MET A 56 -2.54 -3.81 11.14
N MET A 57 -1.38 -4.29 10.69
CA MET A 57 -0.13 -4.15 11.45
C MET A 57 0.25 -2.69 11.71
N LEU A 58 0.12 -1.81 10.69
CA LEU A 58 0.41 -0.38 10.84
C LEU A 58 -0.56 0.30 11.81
N ALA A 59 -1.84 -0.04 11.76
CA ALA A 59 -2.85 0.45 12.69
C ALA A 59 -2.54 0.03 14.14
N ALA A 60 -2.18 -1.24 14.36
CA ALA A 60 -1.77 -1.73 15.66
C ALA A 60 -0.53 -0.99 16.21
N ARG A 61 0.46 -0.70 15.35
CA ARG A 61 1.64 0.10 15.75
C ARG A 61 1.29 1.54 16.08
N TYR A 62 0.38 2.15 15.33
CA TYR A 62 -0.13 3.48 15.63
C TYR A 62 -0.82 3.53 16.99
N ALA A 63 -1.75 2.60 17.25
CA ALA A 63 -2.46 2.48 18.53
C ALA A 63 -1.49 2.26 19.71
N ALA A 64 -0.43 1.48 19.50
CA ALA A 64 0.62 1.23 20.49
C ALA A 64 1.64 2.39 20.64
N GLY A 65 1.53 3.47 19.87
CA GLY A 65 2.46 4.60 19.90
C GLY A 65 3.88 4.26 19.41
N MET A 66 4.00 3.26 18.54
CA MET A 66 5.27 2.79 17.98
C MET A 66 5.54 3.37 16.58
N PRO A 67 6.81 3.35 16.12
CA PRO A 67 7.11 3.67 14.73
C PRO A 67 6.28 2.79 13.78
N LEU A 68 5.69 3.39 12.76
CA LEU A 68 4.88 2.65 11.79
C LEU A 68 5.70 1.58 11.06
N TRP A 69 6.97 1.88 10.76
CA TRP A 69 7.87 0.98 10.05
C TRP A 69 8.82 0.25 10.99
N HIS A 70 9.08 -1.02 10.69
CA HIS A 70 10.11 -1.82 11.33
C HIS A 70 11.17 -2.19 10.27
N ASP A 71 12.46 -2.21 10.63
CA ASP A 71 13.56 -2.38 9.65
C ASP A 71 13.51 -3.70 8.87
N HIS A 72 12.87 -4.70 9.45
CA HIS A 72 12.68 -6.03 8.86
C HIS A 72 11.29 -6.24 8.22
N ASP A 73 10.50 -5.18 8.05
CA ASP A 73 9.24 -5.26 7.33
C ASP A 73 9.45 -5.56 5.84
N CYS A 74 8.53 -6.32 5.25
CA CYS A 74 8.51 -6.56 3.81
C CYS A 74 8.37 -5.25 3.02
N TYR A 75 9.30 -5.05 2.08
CA TYR A 75 9.36 -3.91 1.14
C TYR A 75 9.29 -4.36 -0.32
N ASP A 76 8.93 -5.62 -0.58
CA ASP A 76 8.79 -6.15 -1.93
C ASP A 76 7.52 -5.61 -2.60
N HIS A 77 7.71 -4.61 -3.45
CA HIS A 77 6.67 -4.01 -4.28
C HIS A 77 6.44 -4.77 -5.59
N ALA A 78 7.14 -5.88 -5.85
CA ALA A 78 7.00 -6.58 -7.12
C ALA A 78 5.60 -7.22 -7.23
N PRO A 79 4.94 -7.09 -8.41
CA PRO A 79 3.80 -7.93 -8.72
C PRO A 79 4.25 -9.39 -8.60
N VAL A 80 3.38 -10.25 -8.09
CA VAL A 80 3.65 -11.69 -8.10
C VAL A 80 3.78 -12.09 -9.56
N LEU A 81 4.98 -12.50 -9.99
CA LEU A 81 5.18 -13.09 -11.30
C LEU A 81 4.39 -14.40 -11.30
N THR A 82 3.14 -14.34 -11.75
CA THR A 82 2.39 -15.54 -12.07
C THR A 82 3.11 -16.17 -13.26
N THR A 83 3.50 -17.43 -13.14
CA THR A 83 4.17 -18.23 -14.18
C THR A 83 3.42 -18.30 -15.52
N ASP A 84 2.26 -17.65 -15.62
CA ASP A 84 1.44 -17.50 -16.82
C ASP A 84 1.84 -16.28 -17.69
N ASP A 85 2.71 -15.37 -17.20
CA ASP A 85 3.13 -14.16 -17.94
C ASP A 85 4.37 -14.37 -18.84
N GLU A 86 5.02 -15.53 -18.75
CA GLU A 86 6.19 -15.93 -19.56
C GLU A 86 5.78 -16.36 -20.99
N MET A 87 4.87 -15.64 -21.65
CA MET A 87 4.50 -15.98 -23.04
C MET A 87 3.96 -14.83 -23.89
N SER A 88 4.24 -13.56 -23.55
CA SER A 88 3.72 -12.42 -24.34
C SER A 88 4.74 -11.37 -24.82
N SER A 89 6.04 -11.54 -24.64
CA SER A 89 7.01 -10.50 -25.04
C SER A 89 8.14 -10.92 -25.99
N GLU A 90 8.19 -12.16 -26.46
CA GLU A 90 9.21 -12.59 -27.44
C GLU A 90 8.59 -13.00 -28.77
N LEU A 91 8.95 -12.25 -29.84
CA LEU A 91 8.86 -12.51 -31.30
C LEU A 91 8.16 -11.40 -32.09
N ASP A 92 8.79 -10.22 -32.19
CA ASP A 92 8.71 -9.36 -33.37
C ASP A 92 10.04 -8.62 -33.55
N SER A 93 11.05 -9.36 -34.00
CA SER A 93 12.34 -8.83 -34.42
C SER A 93 12.89 -9.72 -35.52
N GLU A 94 12.12 -9.90 -36.59
CA GLU A 94 12.67 -10.42 -37.84
C GLU A 94 13.26 -9.24 -38.62
N ASP A 95 14.56 -9.08 -38.39
CA ASP A 95 15.55 -8.33 -39.17
C ASP A 95 15.39 -8.69 -40.67
N GLU A 96 14.84 -7.78 -41.47
CA GLU A 96 14.79 -7.94 -42.94
C GLU A 96 16.13 -7.46 -43.51
N PRO A 97 16.98 -8.33 -44.09
CA PRO A 97 18.24 -7.88 -44.67
C PRO A 97 17.98 -7.12 -45.97
N LEU A 98 18.38 -5.84 -45.99
CA LEU A 98 18.40 -5.04 -47.21
C LEU A 98 19.31 -5.71 -48.25
N GLU A 99 18.73 -6.16 -49.37
CA GLU A 99 19.47 -6.59 -50.55
C GLU A 99 20.29 -5.42 -51.11
N GLU A 100 21.56 -5.34 -50.71
CA GLU A 100 22.56 -4.47 -51.30
C GLU A 100 23.35 -5.27 -52.35
N ASP A 101 22.80 -5.42 -53.56
CA ASP A 101 23.61 -5.71 -54.75
C ASP A 101 23.78 -4.42 -55.56
N MET A 102 24.81 -3.68 -55.19
CA MET A 102 25.61 -2.89 -56.13
C MET A 102 26.46 -3.86 -56.95
N ILE A 103 26.15 -4.00 -58.25
CA ILE A 103 27.07 -4.10 -59.40
C ILE A 103 26.27 -3.90 -60.70
#